data_AF-A0A1V6R6H2-F1
#
_entry.id   AF-A0A1V6R6H2-F1
#
_cell.length_a   1.000
_cell.length_b   1.000
_cell.length_c   1.000
_cell.angle_alpha   90.00
_cell.angle_beta   90.00
_cell.angle_gamma   90.00
#
_symmetry.space_group_name_H-M   'P 1'
#
loop_
_entity.id
_entity.type
_entity.pdbx_description
1 polymer ?
#
loop_
_entity_poly.entity_id
_entity_poly.type
_entity_poly.pdbx_seq_one_letter_code
_entity_poly.pdbx_strand_id
1 'polypeptide(L)'
;MLPITILALVAAAQAHTVAWTKGMYCSGGPDLSTVNLNTNTAVGPLYNLTKQEWWFQHERGCDAAPPKDGEILELPAGGRFTVELAHNRAHTTLSYDGQYASVWPDGKDHPEDWAGPGSPPDCIQDDGAMHTNNQSMAAGTAFAISYHSDLAEVTIENLAVFTVLEHTPWKRIATYEVPADLPPCPPGGCTCAWLWAPNGCGQPNMQVPIIRVKDSDC
;
A
#
# COMPACT_ATOMS: atom_id res chain seq x y z
N MET A 1 4.48 -28.77 44.22
CA MET A 1 4.54 -28.85 42.75
C MET A 1 3.67 -27.73 42.22
N LEU A 2 4.28 -26.63 41.78
CA LEU A 2 3.55 -25.43 41.33
C LEU A 2 3.37 -25.53 39.81
N PRO A 3 2.16 -25.37 39.25
CA PRO A 3 1.98 -25.43 37.80
C PRO A 3 2.55 -24.16 37.18
N ILE A 4 3.52 -24.31 36.28
CA ILE A 4 4.01 -23.21 35.44
C ILE A 4 3.01 -23.06 34.31
N THR A 5 2.15 -22.05 34.41
CA THR A 5 1.28 -21.63 33.31
C THR A 5 2.13 -20.89 32.28
N ILE A 6 2.41 -21.53 31.14
CA ILE A 6 3.08 -20.87 30.02
C ILE A 6 2.03 -20.00 29.32
N LEU A 7 2.11 -18.69 29.51
CA LEU A 7 1.33 -17.72 28.74
C LEU A 7 1.96 -17.62 27.35
N ALA A 8 1.33 -18.25 26.35
CA ALA A 8 1.71 -18.06 24.96
C ALA A 8 1.36 -16.62 24.55
N LEU A 9 2.37 -15.75 24.45
CA LEU A 9 2.22 -14.48 23.75
C LEU A 9 2.07 -14.79 22.26
N VAL A 10 0.84 -14.75 21.76
CA VAL A 10 0.60 -14.69 20.32
C VAL A 10 0.99 -13.29 19.88
N ALA A 11 2.15 -13.14 19.24
CA ALA A 11 2.51 -11.89 18.60
C ALA A 11 1.50 -11.64 17.47
N ALA A 12 0.66 -10.61 17.62
CA ALA A 12 -0.21 -10.18 16.54
C ALA A 12 0.67 -9.50 15.49
N ALA A 13 0.91 -10.19 14.36
CA ALA A 13 1.51 -9.56 13.19
C ALA A 13 0.54 -8.50 12.65
N GLN A 14 0.92 -7.23 12.75
CA GLN A 14 0.21 -6.12 12.14
C GLN A 14 0.64 -5.96 10.67
N ALA A 15 -0.32 -5.85 9.76
CA ALA A 15 -0.09 -5.56 8.35
C ALA A 15 0.44 -4.16 8.18
N HIS A 16 1.44 -4.01 7.32
CA HIS A 16 2.04 -2.73 7.03
C HIS A 16 2.59 -2.74 5.61
N THR A 17 1.75 -2.57 4.59
CA THR A 17 2.25 -2.33 3.22
C THR A 17 1.33 -1.37 2.50
N VAL A 18 1.91 -0.44 1.75
CA VAL A 18 1.19 0.42 0.79
C VAL A 18 2.00 0.60 -0.47
N ALA A 19 1.34 1.02 -1.55
CA ALA A 19 1.99 1.53 -2.75
C ALA A 19 2.53 2.94 -2.52
N TRP A 20 3.83 3.05 -2.29
CA TRP A 20 4.57 4.31 -2.28
C TRP A 20 4.85 4.75 -3.71
N THR A 21 4.46 5.98 -4.02
CA THR A 21 4.66 6.58 -5.35
C THR A 21 4.65 8.10 -5.24
N LYS A 22 5.17 8.77 -6.26
CA LYS A 22 4.85 10.18 -6.50
C LYS A 22 3.35 10.33 -6.67
N GLY A 23 2.77 11.39 -6.12
CA GLY A 23 1.32 11.60 -6.08
C GLY A 23 0.62 10.98 -4.88
N MET A 24 1.29 10.15 -4.07
CA MET A 24 0.70 9.60 -2.85
C MET A 24 0.45 10.69 -1.80
N TYR A 25 -0.75 10.73 -1.25
CA TYR A 25 -1.07 11.51 -0.06
C TYR A 25 -0.33 10.95 1.16
N CYS A 26 0.06 11.80 2.09
CA CYS A 26 0.70 11.41 3.34
C CYS A 26 2.08 10.75 3.13
N SER A 27 2.70 10.96 1.96
CA SER A 27 4.03 10.40 1.65
C SER A 27 5.10 10.87 2.64
N GLY A 28 4.99 12.09 3.15
CA GLY A 28 5.84 12.65 4.21
C GLY A 28 5.35 12.40 5.65
N GLY A 29 4.21 11.72 5.82
CA GLY A 29 3.40 11.79 7.04
C GLY A 29 2.35 12.93 6.98
N PRO A 30 1.53 13.06 8.03
CA PRO A 30 0.38 13.99 8.04
C PRO A 30 0.75 15.42 8.46
N ASP A 31 1.90 15.63 9.09
CA ASP A 31 2.40 16.97 9.44
C ASP A 31 3.04 17.63 8.22
N LEU A 32 2.35 18.59 7.61
CA LEU A 32 2.81 19.32 6.43
C LEU A 32 4.00 20.26 6.68
N SER A 33 4.35 20.54 7.95
CA SER A 33 5.49 21.40 8.27
C SER A 33 6.83 20.67 8.15
N THR A 34 6.82 19.34 8.09
CA THR A 34 8.01 18.51 7.99
C THR A 34 7.82 17.40 6.96
N VAL A 35 8.93 16.85 6.45
CA VAL A 35 8.87 15.65 5.59
C VAL A 35 9.58 14.53 6.33
N ASN A 36 8.83 13.57 6.84
CA ASN A 36 9.39 12.38 7.48
C ASN A 36 9.77 11.34 6.42
N LEU A 37 11.07 11.22 6.13
CA LEU A 37 11.62 10.24 5.19
C LEU A 37 11.59 8.80 5.72
N ASN A 38 11.37 8.59 7.03
CA ASN A 38 11.25 7.30 7.68
C ASN A 38 9.84 7.07 8.26
N THR A 39 8.82 7.54 7.54
CA THR A 39 7.44 7.40 7.98
C THR A 39 6.89 6.00 7.66
N ASN A 40 6.15 5.46 8.62
CA ASN A 40 5.27 4.31 8.47
C ASN A 40 3.79 4.69 8.72
N THR A 41 3.43 5.97 8.71
CA THR A 41 2.06 6.39 9.01
C THR A 41 1.05 5.79 8.04
N ALA A 42 1.34 5.79 6.74
CA ALA A 42 0.40 5.33 5.73
C ALA A 42 0.18 3.81 5.72
N VAL A 43 1.10 3.03 6.32
CA VAL A 43 1.03 1.56 6.33
C VAL A 43 0.23 1.00 7.49
N GLY A 44 -0.06 1.80 8.52
CA GLY A 44 -0.81 1.34 9.70
C GLY A 44 -2.14 0.65 9.29
N PRO A 45 -2.50 -0.50 9.87
CA PRO A 45 -3.66 -1.26 9.44
C PRO A 45 -4.96 -0.50 9.72
N LEU A 46 -5.91 -0.55 8.79
CA LEU A 46 -7.27 -0.06 9.02
C LEU A 46 -8.12 -1.22 9.52
N TYR A 47 -8.46 -1.20 10.80
CA TYR A 47 -9.22 -2.26 11.46
C TYR A 47 -10.15 -1.72 12.53
N ASN A 48 -11.39 -2.20 12.55
CA ASN A 48 -12.41 -1.81 13.54
C ASN A 48 -12.61 -0.29 13.65
N LEU A 49 -12.60 0.37 12.49
CA LEU A 49 -12.82 1.80 12.30
C LEU A 49 -14.17 2.04 11.65
N THR A 50 -14.80 3.16 11.96
CA THR A 50 -15.96 3.67 11.21
C THR A 50 -15.56 4.08 9.80
N LYS A 51 -16.54 4.16 8.87
CA LYS A 51 -16.28 4.67 7.51
C LYS A 51 -15.55 6.01 7.53
N GLN A 52 -15.96 6.92 8.40
CA GLN A 52 -15.33 8.24 8.48
C GLN A 52 -13.86 8.17 8.87
N GLU A 53 -13.46 7.23 9.73
CA GLU A 53 -12.09 7.11 10.21
C GLU A 53 -11.16 6.41 9.21
N TRP A 54 -11.63 5.32 8.59
CA TRP A 54 -10.78 4.56 7.66
C TRP A 54 -10.77 5.14 6.26
N TRP A 55 -11.84 5.84 5.85
CA TRP A 55 -11.93 6.43 4.52
C TRP A 55 -10.73 7.34 4.33
N PHE A 56 -9.89 6.98 3.36
CA PHE A 56 -8.68 7.73 3.05
C PHE A 56 -7.73 7.98 4.22
N GLN A 57 -7.78 7.08 5.20
CA GLN A 57 -6.96 7.14 6.41
C GLN A 57 -7.13 8.48 7.16
N HIS A 58 -8.37 8.95 7.26
CA HIS A 58 -8.72 10.20 7.95
C HIS A 58 -8.27 10.23 9.42
N GLU A 59 -8.37 9.10 10.14
CA GLU A 59 -8.01 9.02 11.57
C GLU A 59 -6.58 9.49 11.89
N ARG A 60 -5.68 9.35 10.90
CA ARG A 60 -4.28 9.77 10.99
C ARG A 60 -3.96 11.02 10.17
N GLY A 61 -4.97 11.69 9.61
CA GLY A 61 -4.86 12.96 8.88
C GLY A 61 -4.24 12.87 7.49
N CYS A 62 -4.18 11.67 6.89
CA CYS A 62 -3.53 11.49 5.60
C CYS A 62 -4.33 12.10 4.42
N ASP A 63 -5.65 12.18 4.52
CA ASP A 63 -6.53 12.86 3.55
C ASP A 63 -6.33 14.38 3.51
N ALA A 64 -5.79 14.97 4.59
CA ALA A 64 -5.39 16.37 4.66
C ALA A 64 -3.93 16.63 4.26
N ALA A 65 -3.19 15.59 3.86
CA ALA A 65 -1.77 15.68 3.51
C ALA A 65 -1.55 15.38 2.01
N PRO A 66 -1.82 16.33 1.11
CA PRO A 66 -1.68 16.10 -0.34
C PRO A 66 -0.22 15.82 -0.73
N PRO A 67 -0.01 15.17 -1.90
CA PRO A 67 1.32 15.11 -2.50
C PRO A 67 1.88 16.51 -2.75
N LYS A 68 3.20 16.61 -2.90
CA LYS A 68 3.84 17.89 -3.24
C LYS A 68 3.38 18.37 -4.61
N ASP A 69 3.37 19.69 -4.81
CA ASP A 69 3.03 20.29 -6.09
C ASP A 69 3.80 19.65 -7.25
N GLY A 70 3.07 19.19 -8.27
CA GLY A 70 3.63 18.54 -9.45
C GLY A 70 3.99 17.06 -9.27
N GLU A 71 3.95 16.50 -8.05
CA GLU A 71 4.07 15.05 -7.87
C GLU A 71 2.75 14.37 -8.23
N ILE A 72 2.80 13.58 -9.29
CA ILE A 72 1.67 12.83 -9.82
C ILE A 72 2.14 11.48 -10.33
N LEU A 73 1.31 10.44 -10.20
CA LEU A 73 1.55 9.16 -10.85
C LEU A 73 0.91 9.19 -12.25
N GLU A 74 1.71 8.90 -13.26
CA GLU A 74 1.31 8.84 -14.66
C GLU A 74 0.68 7.48 -14.98
N LEU A 75 -0.49 7.49 -15.64
CA LEU A 75 -1.17 6.28 -16.10
C LEU A 75 -1.19 6.27 -17.64
N PRO A 76 -0.19 5.65 -18.31
CA PRO A 76 -0.17 5.58 -19.77
C PRO A 76 -1.19 4.57 -20.27
N ALA A 77 -2.24 5.01 -20.99
CA ALA A 77 -3.27 4.14 -21.54
C ALA A 77 -2.65 3.03 -22.41
N GLY A 78 -3.00 1.77 -22.12
CA GLY A 78 -2.45 0.59 -22.81
C GLY A 78 -0.99 0.29 -22.49
N GLY A 79 -0.41 1.05 -21.56
CA GLY A 79 0.94 0.87 -21.05
C GLY A 79 0.92 0.28 -19.64
N ARG A 80 1.95 0.64 -18.87
CA ARG A 80 2.16 0.15 -17.51
C ARG A 80 2.74 1.24 -16.63
N PHE A 81 2.46 1.16 -15.34
CA PHE A 81 3.07 2.02 -14.32
C PHE A 81 3.64 1.17 -13.19
N THR A 82 4.65 1.70 -12.52
CA THR A 82 5.38 1.01 -11.45
C THR A 82 5.29 1.81 -10.17
N VAL A 83 5.04 1.11 -9.06
CA VAL A 83 5.02 1.65 -7.70
C VAL A 83 5.92 0.81 -6.79
N GLU A 84 6.21 1.33 -5.60
CA GLU A 84 7.01 0.63 -4.59
C GLU A 84 6.12 0.18 -3.42
N LEU A 85 5.89 -1.13 -3.29
CA LEU A 85 5.21 -1.73 -2.15
C LEU A 85 6.21 -1.87 -0.99
N ALA A 86 6.03 -1.11 0.09
CA ALA A 86 6.97 -1.15 1.22
C ALA A 86 6.31 -0.96 2.57
N HIS A 87 6.95 -1.50 3.61
CA HIS A 87 6.53 -1.40 5.01
C HIS A 87 6.86 -0.05 5.64
N ASN A 88 7.75 0.72 5.03
CA ASN A 88 8.13 2.06 5.46
C ASN A 88 8.61 2.82 4.22
N ARG A 89 8.38 4.14 4.17
CA ARG A 89 8.90 4.96 3.10
C ARG A 89 10.43 4.91 2.99
N ALA A 90 11.15 4.75 4.09
CA ALA A 90 12.60 4.62 4.10
C ALA A 90 13.11 3.49 3.21
N HIS A 91 12.31 2.44 3.02
CA HIS A 91 12.66 1.28 2.20
C HIS A 91 12.28 1.47 0.72
N THR A 92 12.08 2.72 0.29
CA THR A 92 11.73 3.06 -1.09
C THR A 92 12.75 4.04 -1.68
N THR A 93 12.71 4.24 -2.99
CA THR A 93 13.55 5.26 -3.64
C THR A 93 13.08 6.70 -3.33
N LEU A 94 11.92 6.88 -2.69
CA LEU A 94 11.39 8.19 -2.31
C LEU A 94 12.08 8.77 -1.06
N SER A 95 13.02 8.05 -0.45
CA SER A 95 13.74 8.46 0.76
C SER A 95 15.22 8.10 0.68
N TYR A 96 16.08 8.95 1.23
CA TYR A 96 17.53 8.72 1.38
C TYR A 96 18.21 8.24 0.08
N ASP A 97 17.75 8.71 -1.08
CA ASP A 97 18.22 8.27 -2.40
C ASP A 97 18.19 6.74 -2.60
N GLY A 98 17.26 6.05 -1.93
CA GLY A 98 17.10 4.60 -1.97
C GLY A 98 18.10 3.80 -1.13
N GLN A 99 18.87 4.45 -0.25
CA GLN A 99 19.91 3.80 0.55
C GLN A 99 19.43 2.57 1.34
N TYR A 100 18.18 2.56 1.82
CA TYR A 100 17.61 1.47 2.60
C TYR A 100 16.56 0.65 1.84
N ALA A 101 16.47 0.84 0.52
CA ALA A 101 15.60 0.04 -0.32
C ALA A 101 16.28 -1.29 -0.68
N SER A 102 15.56 -2.41 -0.53
CA SER A 102 16.01 -3.74 -0.98
C SER A 102 15.10 -4.27 -2.09
N VAL A 103 15.23 -5.52 -2.50
CA VAL A 103 14.25 -6.16 -3.40
C VAL A 103 12.90 -6.40 -2.70
N TRP A 104 12.91 -6.44 -1.36
CA TRP A 104 11.77 -6.82 -0.53
C TRP A 104 11.13 -5.60 0.16
N PRO A 105 9.82 -5.66 0.47
CA PRO A 105 9.09 -4.51 1.05
C PRO A 105 9.59 -4.03 2.42
N ASP A 106 10.30 -4.87 3.16
CA ASP A 106 10.80 -4.62 4.50
C ASP A 106 12.22 -4.01 4.53
N GLY A 107 12.85 -3.81 3.37
CA GLY A 107 14.21 -3.27 3.26
C GLY A 107 15.30 -4.28 3.61
N LYS A 108 14.99 -5.58 3.76
CA LYS A 108 15.97 -6.65 4.00
C LYS A 108 16.09 -7.59 2.82
N ASP A 109 17.01 -8.55 2.92
CA ASP A 109 17.18 -9.62 1.95
C ASP A 109 16.48 -10.90 2.45
N HIS A 110 15.67 -11.49 1.58
CA HIS A 110 15.02 -12.79 1.75
C HIS A 110 15.32 -13.70 0.55
N PRO A 111 15.27 -15.04 0.72
CA PRO A 111 15.41 -15.96 -0.40
C PRO A 111 14.20 -15.90 -1.34
N GLU A 112 14.38 -16.24 -2.63
CA GLU A 112 13.28 -16.17 -3.60
C GLU A 112 12.12 -17.11 -3.28
N ASP A 113 12.39 -18.23 -2.62
CA ASP A 113 11.41 -19.19 -2.10
C ASP A 113 10.97 -18.87 -0.66
N TRP A 114 11.00 -17.60 -0.26
CA TRP A 114 10.57 -17.17 1.06
C TRP A 114 9.18 -17.73 1.40
N ALA A 115 9.12 -18.46 2.50
CA ALA A 115 7.90 -19.04 3.02
C ALA A 115 7.95 -19.03 4.56
N GLY A 116 6.78 -19.10 5.19
CA GLY A 116 6.70 -19.31 6.61
C GLY A 116 7.18 -20.71 7.02
N PRO A 117 7.37 -20.95 8.33
CA PRO A 117 7.91 -22.20 8.83
C PRO A 117 6.94 -23.38 8.60
N GLY A 118 7.48 -24.60 8.49
CA GLY A 118 6.67 -25.82 8.43
C GLY A 118 6.36 -26.35 7.03
N SER A 119 5.59 -27.43 6.97
CA SER A 119 5.17 -28.10 5.73
C SER A 119 3.78 -28.77 5.93
N PRO A 120 2.68 -28.18 5.43
CA PRO A 120 2.63 -26.98 4.58
C PRO A 120 3.10 -25.71 5.33
N PRO A 121 3.62 -24.69 4.62
CA PRO A 121 4.13 -23.47 5.24
C PRO A 121 3.06 -22.75 6.07
N ASP A 122 3.39 -22.41 7.30
CA ASP A 122 2.60 -21.49 8.13
C ASP A 122 2.79 -20.03 7.66
N CYS A 123 2.17 -19.08 8.32
CA CYS A 123 2.33 -17.65 8.01
C CYS A 123 3.77 -17.19 8.26
N ILE A 124 4.29 -16.30 7.41
CA ILE A 124 5.60 -15.66 7.62
C ILE A 124 5.58 -14.84 8.92
N GLN A 125 6.49 -15.12 9.87
CA GLN A 125 6.46 -14.58 11.25
C GLN A 125 7.44 -13.42 11.52
N ASP A 126 8.48 -13.22 10.70
CA ASP A 126 9.45 -12.13 10.87
C ASP A 126 9.26 -11.09 9.76
N ASP A 127 8.44 -10.08 10.08
CA ASP A 127 7.99 -8.94 9.25
C ASP A 127 7.11 -9.24 8.03
N GLY A 128 6.47 -10.42 8.01
CA GLY A 128 5.45 -10.85 7.06
C GLY A 128 4.16 -10.00 7.00
N ALA A 129 4.27 -8.67 7.16
CA ALA A 129 3.30 -7.61 6.89
C ALA A 129 2.73 -7.61 5.46
N MET A 130 3.01 -8.66 4.68
CA MET A 130 2.36 -9.08 3.45
C MET A 130 1.22 -10.09 3.67
N HIS A 131 1.03 -10.58 4.90
CA HIS A 131 -0.06 -11.44 5.34
C HIS A 131 -0.21 -12.69 4.47
N THR A 132 0.85 -13.47 4.40
CA THR A 132 0.85 -14.68 3.57
C THR A 132 1.81 -15.75 4.08
N ASN A 133 1.60 -16.97 3.61
CA ASN A 133 2.46 -18.13 3.86
C ASN A 133 3.63 -18.17 2.87
N ASN A 134 3.43 -17.71 1.64
CA ASN A 134 4.39 -17.65 0.53
C ASN A 134 3.78 -16.83 -0.62
N GLN A 135 4.51 -16.62 -1.72
CA GLN A 135 4.04 -15.81 -2.86
C GLN A 135 2.68 -16.23 -3.42
N SER A 136 2.47 -17.52 -3.64
CA SER A 136 1.25 -18.03 -4.26
C SER A 136 -0.01 -17.78 -3.43
N MET A 137 0.18 -17.55 -2.12
CA MET A 137 -0.89 -17.29 -1.16
C MET A 137 -1.08 -15.79 -0.90
N ALA A 138 -0.32 -14.89 -1.54
CA ALA A 138 -0.52 -13.45 -1.39
C ALA A 138 -1.83 -13.03 -2.07
N ALA A 139 -2.63 -12.20 -1.38
CA ALA A 139 -4.03 -11.95 -1.71
C ALA A 139 -4.26 -11.22 -3.05
N GLY A 140 -3.25 -10.52 -3.55
CA GLY A 140 -3.37 -9.62 -4.69
C GLY A 140 -3.75 -8.21 -4.25
N THR A 141 -3.47 -7.25 -5.11
CA THR A 141 -3.71 -5.82 -4.87
C THR A 141 -4.35 -5.21 -6.10
N ALA A 142 -5.01 -4.06 -5.93
CA ALA A 142 -5.70 -3.39 -7.02
C ALA A 142 -5.46 -1.88 -6.99
N PHE A 143 -5.66 -1.23 -8.12
CA PHE A 143 -5.86 0.21 -8.18
C PHE A 143 -7.28 0.51 -8.66
N ALA A 144 -7.94 1.39 -7.91
CA ALA A 144 -9.20 2.00 -8.32
C ALA A 144 -9.00 3.47 -8.66
N ILE A 145 -9.83 4.00 -9.56
CA ILE A 145 -9.80 5.37 -10.04
C ILE A 145 -11.17 6.04 -9.86
N SER A 146 -11.14 7.32 -9.50
CA SER A 146 -12.27 8.25 -9.53
C SER A 146 -11.88 9.48 -10.33
N TYR A 147 -12.72 9.87 -11.29
CA TYR A 147 -12.50 11.01 -12.20
C TYR A 147 -12.80 12.37 -11.55
N HIS A 148 -12.50 12.51 -10.27
CA HIS A 148 -12.65 13.75 -9.51
C HIS A 148 -11.29 14.24 -9.02
N SER A 149 -11.04 15.53 -9.24
CA SER A 149 -9.80 16.19 -8.84
C SER A 149 -9.82 16.65 -7.37
N ASP A 150 -11.01 16.94 -6.84
CA ASP A 150 -11.23 17.25 -5.43
C ASP A 150 -11.47 15.95 -4.66
N LEU A 151 -10.65 15.72 -3.63
CA LEU A 151 -10.74 14.52 -2.79
C LEU A 151 -12.09 14.41 -2.09
N ALA A 152 -12.74 15.55 -1.77
CA ALA A 152 -14.04 15.59 -1.11
C ALA A 152 -15.19 15.05 -1.99
N GLU A 153 -15.00 15.02 -3.30
CA GLU A 153 -15.97 14.48 -4.26
C GLU A 153 -15.79 12.98 -4.51
N VAL A 154 -14.70 12.38 -4.02
CA VAL A 154 -14.43 10.96 -4.20
C VAL A 154 -15.19 10.15 -3.15
N THR A 155 -15.92 9.14 -3.61
CA THR A 155 -16.72 8.23 -2.78
C THR A 155 -16.39 6.78 -3.11
N ILE A 156 -16.84 5.84 -2.27
CA ILE A 156 -16.69 4.40 -2.55
C ILE A 156 -17.39 4.05 -3.87
N GLU A 157 -18.54 4.67 -4.12
CA GLU A 157 -19.41 4.38 -5.26
C GLU A 157 -18.87 4.89 -6.60
N ASN A 158 -17.95 5.88 -6.57
CA ASN A 158 -17.31 6.42 -7.77
C ASN A 158 -15.86 5.96 -7.97
N LEU A 159 -15.37 5.03 -7.13
CA LEU A 159 -14.12 4.32 -7.37
C LEU A 159 -14.38 3.07 -8.22
N ALA A 160 -13.73 3.01 -9.38
CA ALA A 160 -13.75 1.83 -10.24
C ALA A 160 -12.37 1.17 -10.29
N VAL A 161 -12.28 -0.12 -9.95
CA VAL A 161 -11.05 -0.90 -10.13
C VAL A 161 -10.75 -1.02 -11.62
N PHE A 162 -9.57 -0.53 -12.03
CA PHE A 162 -9.15 -0.56 -13.44
C PHE A 162 -7.98 -1.52 -13.69
N THR A 163 -7.25 -1.91 -12.64
CA THR A 163 -6.14 -2.86 -12.75
C THR A 163 -5.93 -3.61 -11.43
N VAL A 164 -5.41 -4.83 -11.56
CA VAL A 164 -5.10 -5.74 -10.46
C VAL A 164 -3.74 -6.37 -10.69
N LEU A 165 -3.08 -6.75 -9.61
CA LEU A 165 -1.87 -7.55 -9.64
C LEU A 165 -2.00 -8.69 -8.64
N GLU A 166 -2.11 -9.91 -9.14
CA GLU A 166 -2.21 -11.13 -8.33
C GLU A 166 -0.91 -11.37 -7.54
N HIS A 167 -0.99 -12.15 -6.47
CA HIS A 167 0.17 -12.56 -5.68
C HIS A 167 1.01 -11.39 -5.15
N THR A 168 0.33 -10.31 -4.74
CA THR A 168 0.92 -9.14 -4.11
C THR A 168 0.21 -8.78 -2.78
N PRO A 169 0.86 -8.03 -1.89
CA PRO A 169 2.27 -7.60 -1.91
C PRO A 169 3.25 -8.78 -1.83
N TRP A 170 4.40 -8.66 -2.50
CA TRP A 170 5.47 -9.67 -2.47
C TRP A 170 6.86 -9.05 -2.61
N LYS A 171 7.17 -8.50 -3.81
CA LYS A 171 8.37 -7.70 -4.05
C LYS A 171 8.06 -6.22 -3.88
N ARG A 172 9.10 -5.43 -3.60
CA ARG A 172 8.95 -3.97 -3.51
C ARG A 172 8.50 -3.37 -4.84
N ILE A 173 9.16 -3.73 -5.93
CA ILE A 173 8.80 -3.21 -7.25
C ILE A 173 7.56 -3.96 -7.76
N ALA A 174 6.44 -3.25 -7.90
CA ALA A 174 5.20 -3.77 -8.45
C ALA A 174 4.79 -2.96 -9.67
N THR A 175 4.47 -3.66 -10.76
CA THR A 175 4.11 -3.05 -12.05
C THR A 175 2.71 -3.51 -12.46
N TYR A 176 1.88 -2.54 -12.80
CA TYR A 176 0.47 -2.73 -13.13
C TYR A 176 0.24 -2.32 -14.58
N GLU A 177 -0.61 -3.06 -15.28
CA GLU A 177 -1.02 -2.73 -16.65
C GLU A 177 -2.20 -1.73 -16.62
N VAL A 178 -2.22 -0.81 -17.56
CA VAL A 178 -3.28 0.20 -17.72
C VAL A 178 -4.15 -0.19 -18.91
N PRO A 179 -5.49 -0.24 -18.77
CA PRO A 179 -6.39 -0.46 -19.90
C PRO A 179 -6.13 0.55 -21.03
N ALA A 180 -6.17 0.08 -22.27
CA ALA A 180 -5.97 0.93 -23.46
C ALA A 180 -7.10 1.95 -23.66
N ASP A 181 -8.27 1.65 -23.13
CA ASP A 181 -9.48 2.46 -23.17
C ASP A 181 -9.74 3.23 -21.87
N LEU A 182 -8.73 3.35 -20.98
CA LEU A 182 -8.85 4.17 -19.77
C LEU A 182 -9.14 5.64 -20.19
N PRO A 183 -10.30 6.20 -19.80
CA PRO A 183 -10.63 7.58 -20.16
C PRO A 183 -9.62 8.62 -19.61
N PRO A 184 -9.53 9.80 -20.24
CA PRO A 184 -8.70 10.87 -19.73
C PRO A 184 -9.27 11.49 -18.46
N CYS A 185 -8.37 11.93 -17.58
CA CYS A 185 -8.67 12.69 -16.39
C CYS A 185 -9.14 14.11 -16.72
N PRO A 186 -9.95 14.73 -15.84
CA PRO A 186 -10.23 16.15 -15.97
C PRO A 186 -8.93 16.98 -15.83
N PRO A 187 -8.94 18.29 -16.18
CA PRO A 187 -7.74 19.13 -16.14
C PRO A 187 -7.02 19.17 -14.78
N GLY A 188 -7.75 18.92 -13.68
CA GLY A 188 -7.19 18.81 -12.33
C GLY A 188 -6.69 17.42 -11.97
N GLY A 189 -6.54 16.48 -12.90
CA GLY A 189 -6.18 15.09 -12.62
C GLY A 189 -7.31 14.27 -11.96
N CYS A 190 -7.04 12.98 -11.77
CA CYS A 190 -7.93 12.06 -11.06
C CYS A 190 -7.37 11.69 -9.69
N THR A 191 -8.19 10.97 -8.93
CA THR A 191 -7.78 10.34 -7.68
C THR A 191 -7.81 8.82 -7.84
N CYS A 192 -6.72 8.16 -7.49
CA CYS A 192 -6.65 6.71 -7.33
C CYS A 192 -6.57 6.30 -5.88
N ALA A 193 -6.99 5.06 -5.61
CA ALA A 193 -6.74 4.35 -4.37
C ALA A 193 -6.04 3.03 -4.69
N TRP A 194 -4.92 2.76 -4.03
CA TRP A 194 -4.38 1.40 -3.99
C TRP A 194 -5.16 0.62 -2.94
N LEU A 195 -5.61 -0.57 -3.29
CA LEU A 195 -6.50 -1.38 -2.48
C LEU A 195 -5.82 -2.69 -2.15
N TRP A 196 -5.80 -3.02 -0.86
CA TRP A 196 -5.35 -4.32 -0.39
C TRP A 196 -6.18 -4.79 0.80
N ALA A 197 -6.58 -6.05 0.75
CA ALA A 197 -7.24 -6.75 1.83
C ALA A 197 -6.51 -8.09 2.02
N PRO A 198 -5.67 -8.26 3.05
CA PRO A 198 -4.95 -9.49 3.32
C PRO A 198 -5.86 -10.70 3.54
N ASN A 199 -5.33 -11.90 3.28
CA ASN A 199 -6.05 -13.16 3.44
C ASN A 199 -5.28 -14.14 4.33
N GLY A 200 -5.96 -14.78 5.28
CA GLY A 200 -5.50 -15.98 5.98
C GLY A 200 -4.46 -15.80 7.09
N CYS A 201 -3.56 -14.82 6.99
CA CYS A 201 -2.50 -14.61 7.98
C CYS A 201 -2.71 -13.33 8.79
N GLY A 202 -2.39 -13.36 10.09
CA GLY A 202 -2.47 -12.21 10.99
C GLY A 202 -3.90 -11.70 11.25
N GLN A 203 -4.00 -10.51 11.82
CA GLN A 203 -5.29 -9.87 12.06
C GLN A 203 -5.89 -9.38 10.74
N PRO A 204 -7.16 -9.69 10.43
CA PRO A 204 -7.84 -9.12 9.26
C PRO A 204 -7.79 -7.59 9.30
N ASN A 205 -7.52 -6.95 8.17
CA ASN A 205 -7.47 -5.49 8.03
C ASN A 205 -7.59 -5.11 6.53
N MET A 206 -7.43 -3.83 6.21
CA MET A 206 -7.35 -3.33 4.84
C MET A 206 -6.43 -2.11 4.75
N GLN A 207 -6.02 -1.78 3.52
CA GLN A 207 -5.22 -0.61 3.20
C GLN A 207 -5.81 0.10 1.98
N VAL A 208 -6.00 1.41 2.11
CA VAL A 208 -6.56 2.29 1.06
C VAL A 208 -5.85 3.65 0.96
N PRO A 209 -4.52 3.69 0.74
CA PRO A 209 -3.80 4.94 0.49
C PRO A 209 -4.32 5.64 -0.79
N ILE A 210 -4.34 6.97 -0.73
CA ILE A 210 -4.77 7.84 -1.83
C ILE A 210 -3.57 8.24 -2.66
N ILE A 211 -3.74 8.25 -3.99
CA ILE A 211 -2.72 8.65 -4.94
C ILE A 211 -3.34 9.58 -5.95
N ARG A 212 -2.79 10.79 -6.10
CA ARG A 212 -3.12 11.68 -7.20
C ARG A 212 -2.50 11.16 -8.48
N VAL A 213 -3.32 11.04 -9.51
CA VAL A 213 -2.90 10.53 -10.81
C VAL A 213 -3.34 11.48 -11.91
N LYS A 214 -2.66 11.37 -13.05
CA LYS A 214 -3.21 11.79 -14.32
C LYS A 214 -2.95 10.66 -15.30
N ASP A 215 -3.84 10.48 -16.24
CA ASP A 215 -3.47 9.80 -17.46
C ASP A 215 -2.40 10.65 -18.16
N SER A 216 -1.34 9.99 -18.60
CA SER A 216 -0.48 10.60 -19.59
C SER A 216 -1.20 10.45 -20.93
N ASP A 217 -1.83 11.53 -21.39
CA ASP A 217 -2.28 11.65 -22.77
C ASP A 217 -1.16 11.18 -23.73
N CYS A 218 -1.54 10.42 -24.77
CA CYS A 218 -0.69 9.76 -25.78
C CYS A 218 0.42 10.63 -26.39
#